data_AF-A0A846TVW6-F1
#
_entry.id   AF-A0A846TVW6-F1
#
_cell.length_a   1.000
_cell.length_b   1.000
_cell.length_c   1.000
_cell.angle_alpha   90.00
_cell.angle_beta   90.00
_cell.angle_gamma   90.00
#
_symmetry.space_group_name_H-M   'P 1'
#
loop_
_entity.id
_entity.type
_entity.pdbx_description
1 polymer ?
#
loop_
_entity_poly.entity_id
_entity_poly.type
_entity_poly.pdbx_seq_one_letter_code
_entity_poly.pdbx_strand_id
1 'polypeptide(L)'
;MQYTVDPDAREGYRAGKNLKPKETFIGFNLHIAVGVPPEGKRAQAALAQGLVFCPAGADSDRAGLQVIDALTRQGDAVDRVCVDRGYSYRLAAGWARELQRRGIDQTIDLHATQRTTHPGPVPGTIFVDGHLFIDSLPQNLRDPGGFPLMQSAEERLQRIAAYDARVFYAFSKLGQPNRTRGTQRYRGPAVTGKVRCPNNPASMRRDPATRPTTNCAGRECYCSRTITLGPGDYLRERQDHLYGTTKWAKDYGRRNHVESLNASLKIHHGGLRRGSIRVQTLQRTGLLAALVLAATNIRVLAEAYARDISAPAPASASEQQSQAAGGTGRRPRRTRTPKRGTGPHRAKGPPPRTPTDTTDWVPATKAHKR
;
A
#
# COMPACT_ATOMS: atom_id res chain seq x y z
N MET A 1 -9.23 -16.54 33.33
CA MET A 1 -9.20 -18.01 33.24
C MET A 1 -8.19 -18.40 32.17
N GLN A 2 -7.24 -19.26 32.51
CA GLN A 2 -6.25 -19.78 31.58
C GLN A 2 -6.75 -21.15 31.08
N TYR A 3 -7.03 -21.27 29.78
CA TYR A 3 -7.64 -22.47 29.19
C TYR A 3 -6.61 -23.53 28.76
N THR A 4 -5.31 -23.26 28.93
CA THR A 4 -4.21 -24.13 28.49
C THR A 4 -3.05 -24.19 29.46
N VAL A 5 -2.30 -25.30 29.42
CA VAL A 5 -1.07 -25.48 30.21
C VAL A 5 0.02 -24.49 29.80
N ASP A 6 0.09 -24.10 28.53
CA ASP A 6 0.97 -23.01 28.09
C ASP A 6 0.38 -21.65 28.53
N PRO A 7 1.11 -20.84 29.33
CA PRO A 7 0.64 -19.54 29.82
C PRO A 7 0.60 -18.45 28.75
N ASP A 8 1.36 -18.59 27.67
CA ASP A 8 1.42 -17.61 26.60
C ASP A 8 0.46 -17.91 25.45
N ALA A 9 -0.03 -19.15 25.36
CA ALA A 9 -1.03 -19.54 24.37
C ALA A 9 -2.38 -18.91 24.70
N ARG A 10 -2.95 -18.23 23.72
CA ARG A 10 -4.22 -17.49 23.88
C ARG A 10 -5.24 -17.90 22.84
N GLU A 11 -6.50 -17.56 23.10
CA GLU A 11 -7.57 -17.75 22.15
C GLU A 11 -7.40 -16.76 20.97
N GLY A 12 -7.52 -17.29 19.77
CA GLY A 12 -7.56 -16.54 18.53
C GLY A 12 -8.69 -17.02 17.65
N TYR A 13 -8.99 -16.23 16.64
CA TYR A 13 -10.09 -16.47 15.73
C TYR A 13 -9.60 -16.66 14.30
N ARG A 14 -10.10 -17.69 13.63
CA ARG A 14 -9.86 -17.94 12.20
C ARG A 14 -11.13 -17.68 11.42
N ALA A 15 -11.03 -16.76 10.46
CA ALA A 15 -12.10 -16.54 9.50
C ALA A 15 -12.29 -17.81 8.65
N GLY A 16 -13.55 -18.19 8.42
CA GLY A 16 -13.90 -19.29 7.52
C GLY A 16 -13.33 -19.05 6.12
N LYS A 17 -12.72 -20.09 5.54
CA LYS A 17 -12.23 -20.11 4.15
C LYS A 17 -12.73 -21.38 3.47
N ASN A 18 -13.04 -21.31 2.18
CA ASN A 18 -13.43 -22.46 1.35
C ASN A 18 -14.53 -23.32 2.01
N LEU A 19 -15.65 -22.69 2.35
CA LEU A 19 -16.82 -23.32 2.98
C LEU A 19 -16.59 -23.90 4.40
N LYS A 20 -15.39 -23.73 4.98
CA LYS A 20 -15.17 -24.09 6.39
C LYS A 20 -15.77 -23.05 7.32
N PRO A 21 -16.41 -23.47 8.43
CA PRO A 21 -16.95 -22.54 9.41
C PRO A 21 -15.83 -21.76 10.09
N LYS A 22 -16.24 -20.65 10.70
CA LYS A 22 -15.38 -19.86 11.58
C LYS A 22 -15.01 -20.72 12.79
N GLU A 23 -13.74 -20.68 13.20
CA GLU A 23 -13.23 -21.54 14.26
C GLU A 23 -12.38 -20.72 15.23
N THR A 24 -12.55 -20.96 16.52
CA THR A 24 -11.63 -20.48 17.56
C THR A 24 -10.49 -21.47 17.72
N PHE A 25 -9.28 -20.96 17.94
CA PHE A 25 -8.12 -21.80 18.21
C PHE A 25 -7.35 -21.25 19.39
N ILE A 26 -6.63 -22.11 20.10
CA ILE A 26 -5.70 -21.69 21.14
C ILE A 26 -4.27 -21.84 20.63
N GLY A 27 -3.47 -20.79 20.76
CA GLY A 27 -2.07 -20.80 20.38
C GLY A 27 -1.53 -19.41 20.09
N PHE A 28 -0.87 -19.29 18.94
CA PHE A 28 -0.06 -18.14 18.55
C PHE A 28 -0.40 -17.67 17.14
N ASN A 29 -0.12 -16.40 16.88
CA ASN A 29 -0.13 -15.79 15.55
C ASN A 29 1.31 -15.64 15.04
N LEU A 30 1.49 -15.95 13.76
CA LEU A 30 2.75 -15.82 13.05
C LEU A 30 2.58 -14.78 11.94
N HIS A 31 3.27 -13.65 12.09
CA HIS A 31 3.33 -12.58 11.10
C HIS A 31 4.62 -12.75 10.30
N ILE A 32 4.53 -12.94 8.99
CA ILE A 32 5.70 -13.19 8.12
C ILE A 32 5.77 -12.11 7.05
N ALA A 33 6.94 -11.52 6.86
CA ALA A 33 7.26 -10.71 5.69
C ALA A 33 7.91 -11.57 4.62
N VAL A 34 7.46 -11.40 3.37
CA VAL A 34 7.95 -12.16 2.22
C VAL A 34 8.50 -11.18 1.21
N GLY A 35 9.69 -11.48 0.70
CA GLY A 35 10.33 -10.68 -0.33
C GLY A 35 9.56 -10.80 -1.64
N VAL A 36 9.22 -9.65 -2.23
CA VAL A 36 8.52 -9.60 -3.51
C VAL A 36 9.37 -8.79 -4.48
N PRO A 37 9.66 -9.30 -5.68
CA PRO A 37 10.44 -8.55 -6.66
C PRO A 37 9.73 -7.24 -7.05
N PRO A 38 10.50 -6.17 -7.36
CA PRO A 38 9.94 -4.95 -7.92
C PRO A 38 9.17 -5.22 -9.21
N GLU A 39 8.24 -4.32 -9.54
CA GLU A 39 7.43 -4.47 -10.75
C GLU A 39 8.31 -4.57 -12.01
N GLY A 40 8.02 -5.56 -12.87
CA GLY A 40 8.74 -5.80 -14.12
C GLY A 40 10.08 -6.52 -13.97
N LYS A 41 10.48 -6.90 -12.74
CA LYS A 41 11.65 -7.76 -12.51
C LYS A 41 11.28 -9.24 -12.62
N ARG A 42 12.30 -10.08 -12.82
CA ARG A 42 12.14 -11.54 -12.90
C ARG A 42 11.54 -12.06 -11.60
N ALA A 43 10.64 -13.05 -11.73
CA ALA A 43 10.08 -13.75 -10.58
C ALA A 43 11.20 -14.37 -9.73
N GLN A 44 11.02 -14.31 -8.41
CA GLN A 44 11.95 -14.87 -7.43
C GLN A 44 11.20 -15.89 -6.58
N ALA A 45 11.94 -16.85 -6.02
CA ALA A 45 11.37 -17.79 -5.08
C ALA A 45 10.79 -17.04 -3.86
N ALA A 46 9.67 -17.52 -3.34
CA ALA A 46 9.04 -16.91 -2.18
C ALA A 46 9.83 -17.22 -0.91
N LEU A 47 10.64 -16.25 -0.46
CA LEU A 47 11.47 -16.38 0.73
C LEU A 47 10.97 -15.46 1.84
N ALA A 48 10.89 -16.01 3.05
CA ALA A 48 10.65 -15.23 4.24
C ALA A 48 11.84 -14.28 4.50
N GLN A 49 11.56 -13.00 4.73
CA GLN A 49 12.58 -12.01 5.09
C GLN A 49 12.59 -11.74 6.60
N GLY A 50 11.45 -11.93 7.26
CA GLY A 50 11.34 -11.73 8.69
C GLY A 50 10.04 -12.29 9.24
N LEU A 51 10.01 -12.47 10.56
CA LEU A 51 8.81 -12.89 11.27
C LEU A 51 8.67 -12.19 12.61
N VAL A 52 7.43 -12.07 13.07
CA VAL A 52 7.07 -11.79 14.46
C VAL A 52 6.11 -12.86 14.92
N PHE A 53 6.40 -13.43 16.08
CA PHE A 53 5.60 -14.45 16.73
C PHE A 53 4.95 -13.84 17.97
N CYS A 54 3.63 -13.94 18.09
CA CYS A 54 2.89 -13.36 19.20
C CYS A 54 1.76 -14.30 19.66
N PRO A 55 1.26 -14.16 20.91
CA PRO A 55 0.06 -14.85 21.35
C PRO A 55 -1.11 -14.62 20.41
N ALA A 56 -2.00 -15.61 20.24
CA ALA A 56 -3.20 -15.38 19.45
C ALA A 56 -4.08 -14.29 20.09
N GLY A 57 -4.80 -13.55 19.26
CA GLY A 57 -5.56 -12.37 19.71
C GLY A 57 -4.71 -11.15 20.07
N ALA A 58 -3.37 -11.25 20.01
CA ALA A 58 -2.50 -10.08 20.16
C ALA A 58 -2.70 -9.07 19.01
N ASP A 59 -2.27 -7.83 19.25
CA ASP A 59 -2.39 -6.74 18.29
C ASP A 59 -1.58 -7.00 17.01
N SER A 60 -2.29 -7.36 15.94
CA SER A 60 -1.75 -7.55 14.59
C SER A 60 -1.09 -6.29 14.01
N ASP A 61 -1.51 -5.08 14.40
CA ASP A 61 -0.93 -3.83 13.90
C ASP A 61 0.49 -3.71 14.42
N ARG A 62 0.62 -3.85 15.74
CA ARG A 62 1.91 -3.85 16.42
C ARG A 62 2.81 -4.96 15.88
N ALA A 63 2.30 -6.17 15.69
CA ALA A 63 3.10 -7.28 15.18
C ALA A 63 3.58 -7.02 13.74
N GLY A 64 2.71 -6.54 12.85
CA GLY A 64 3.10 -6.20 11.47
C GLY A 64 4.12 -5.06 11.41
N LEU A 65 3.93 -4.01 12.21
CA LEU A 65 4.89 -2.90 12.30
C LEU A 65 6.23 -3.34 12.88
N GLN A 66 6.24 -4.25 13.86
CA GLN A 66 7.47 -4.80 14.42
C GLN A 66 8.29 -5.59 13.37
N VAL A 67 7.64 -6.33 12.46
CA VAL A 67 8.35 -7.00 11.37
C VAL A 67 8.99 -5.95 10.45
N ILE A 68 8.25 -4.91 10.07
CA ILE A 68 8.75 -3.82 9.22
C ILE A 68 9.94 -3.12 9.88
N ASP A 69 9.81 -2.74 11.14
CA ASP A 69 10.86 -2.05 11.91
C ASP A 69 12.09 -2.96 12.12
N ALA A 70 11.91 -4.29 12.21
CA ALA A 70 13.02 -5.23 12.26
C ALA A 70 13.78 -5.29 10.93
N LEU A 71 13.08 -5.36 9.79
CA LEU A 71 13.69 -5.34 8.46
C LEU A 71 14.44 -4.03 8.20
N THR A 72 13.83 -2.89 8.53
CA THR A 72 14.48 -1.58 8.39
C THR A 72 15.76 -1.46 9.23
N ARG A 73 15.78 -2.03 10.45
CA ARG A 73 17.00 -2.08 11.27
C ARG A 73 18.11 -2.96 10.70
N GLN A 74 17.77 -3.96 9.89
CA GLN A 74 18.74 -4.80 9.18
C GLN A 74 19.29 -4.13 7.91
N GLY A 75 18.82 -2.92 7.57
CA GLY A 75 19.25 -2.18 6.39
C GLY A 75 18.35 -2.37 5.18
N ASP A 76 17.26 -3.12 5.28
CA ASP A 76 16.32 -3.29 4.19
C ASP A 76 15.45 -2.04 4.00
N ALA A 77 15.50 -1.45 2.81
CA ALA A 77 14.64 -0.34 2.43
C ALA A 77 13.24 -0.85 2.08
N VAL A 78 12.33 -0.83 3.06
CA VAL A 78 10.90 -1.10 2.84
C VAL A 78 10.21 0.19 2.42
N ASP A 79 9.79 0.29 1.16
CA ASP A 79 9.04 1.43 0.63
C ASP A 79 7.56 1.10 0.39
N ARG A 80 7.22 -0.19 0.20
CA ARG A 80 5.86 -0.65 -0.04
C ARG A 80 5.56 -1.97 0.65
N VAL A 81 4.30 -2.14 1.06
CA VAL A 81 3.78 -3.39 1.61
C VAL A 81 2.49 -3.81 0.91
N CYS A 82 2.40 -5.08 0.54
CA CYS A 82 1.16 -5.72 0.15
C CYS A 82 0.66 -6.55 1.32
N VAL A 83 -0.50 -6.21 1.88
CA VAL A 83 -0.98 -6.84 3.11
C VAL A 83 -2.24 -7.68 2.88
N ASP A 84 -2.39 -8.71 3.71
CA ASP A 84 -3.59 -9.52 3.74
C ASP A 84 -4.79 -8.68 4.24
N ARG A 85 -6.00 -9.13 3.89
CA ARG A 85 -7.29 -8.59 4.29
C ARG A 85 -7.46 -8.45 5.81
N GLY A 86 -6.71 -9.23 6.59
CA GLY A 86 -6.64 -9.07 8.05
C GLY A 86 -6.19 -7.67 8.50
N TYR A 87 -5.36 -7.00 7.68
CA TYR A 87 -4.90 -5.63 7.94
C TYR A 87 -5.85 -4.56 7.39
N SER A 88 -6.73 -4.90 6.45
CA SER A 88 -7.71 -3.94 5.88
C SER A 88 -8.69 -3.40 6.93
N TYR A 89 -9.03 -4.19 7.95
CA TYR A 89 -9.98 -3.78 9.00
C TYR A 89 -9.37 -2.93 10.11
N ARG A 90 -8.05 -2.78 10.13
CA ARG A 90 -7.34 -2.20 11.25
C ARG A 90 -7.57 -0.69 11.34
N LEU A 91 -7.41 -0.13 12.53
CA LEU A 91 -7.68 1.28 12.75
C LEU A 91 -6.66 2.14 11.99
N ALA A 92 -7.13 3.23 11.38
CA ALA A 92 -6.27 4.13 10.60
C ALA A 92 -5.05 4.62 11.40
N ALA A 93 -5.24 4.93 12.69
CA ALA A 93 -4.18 5.41 13.58
C ALA A 93 -3.15 4.33 13.92
N GLY A 94 -3.56 3.06 14.04
CA GLY A 94 -2.68 1.95 14.43
C GLY A 94 -1.85 1.39 13.29
N TRP A 95 -2.35 1.47 12.05
CA TRP A 95 -1.70 0.87 10.88
C TRP A 95 -1.34 1.90 9.81
N ALA A 96 -2.33 2.43 9.09
CA ALA A 96 -2.11 3.27 7.91
C ALA A 96 -1.31 4.54 8.22
N ARG A 97 -1.56 5.17 9.38
CA ARG A 97 -0.80 6.35 9.82
C ARG A 97 0.65 6.02 10.14
N GLU A 98 0.90 4.87 10.75
CA GLU A 98 2.23 4.40 11.11
C GLU A 98 3.07 4.05 9.88
N LEU A 99 2.46 3.46 8.86
CA LEU A 99 3.09 3.26 7.55
C LEU A 99 3.42 4.60 6.87
N GLN A 100 2.47 5.54 6.86
CA GLN A 100 2.70 6.87 6.27
C GLN A 100 3.84 7.63 6.96
N ARG A 101 3.98 7.52 8.29
CA ARG A 101 5.09 8.12 9.06
C ARG A 101 6.44 7.55 8.62
N ARG A 102 6.50 6.23 8.38
CA ARG A 102 7.68 5.51 7.85
C ARG A 102 7.93 5.78 6.36
N GLY A 103 6.93 6.32 5.65
CA GLY A 103 7.03 6.55 4.22
C GLY A 103 6.77 5.31 3.39
N ILE A 104 5.99 4.39 3.94
CA ILE A 104 5.65 3.11 3.33
C ILE A 104 4.26 3.24 2.73
N ASP A 105 4.13 2.95 1.44
CA ASP A 105 2.83 2.84 0.78
C ASP A 105 2.26 1.42 0.98
N GLN A 106 0.93 1.31 1.07
CA GLN A 106 0.26 0.02 1.20
C GLN A 106 -0.61 -0.29 -0.02
N THR A 107 -0.72 -1.58 -0.33
CA THR A 107 -1.68 -2.13 -1.28
C THR A 107 -2.53 -3.17 -0.58
N ILE A 108 -3.85 -2.96 -0.59
CA ILE A 108 -4.81 -3.75 0.18
C ILE A 108 -6.01 -4.15 -0.66
N ASP A 109 -6.60 -5.30 -0.33
CA ASP A 109 -7.94 -5.63 -0.80
C ASP A 109 -8.98 -5.05 0.16
N LEU A 110 -9.82 -4.16 -0.38
CA LEU A 110 -10.85 -3.48 0.37
C LEU A 110 -12.02 -4.44 0.64
N HIS A 111 -12.50 -4.44 1.89
CA HIS A 111 -13.72 -5.16 2.23
C HIS A 111 -14.94 -4.57 1.50
N ALA A 112 -16.00 -5.35 1.30
CA ALA A 112 -17.23 -4.87 0.68
C ALA A 112 -17.79 -3.60 1.36
N THR A 113 -17.69 -3.50 2.68
CA THR A 113 -18.10 -2.32 3.47
C THR A 113 -17.16 -1.12 3.35
N GLN A 114 -15.96 -1.31 2.81
CA GLN A 114 -14.98 -0.25 2.53
C GLN A 114 -15.01 0.17 1.05
N ARG A 115 -15.63 -0.64 0.19
CA ARG A 115 -15.85 -0.36 -1.22
C ARG A 115 -17.17 0.37 -1.39
N THR A 116 -17.17 1.62 -0.92
CA THR A 116 -18.35 2.44 -0.82
C THR A 116 -18.06 3.82 -1.41
N THR A 117 -19.13 4.51 -1.79
CA THR A 117 -19.06 5.91 -2.20
C THR A 117 -19.43 6.80 -1.03
N HIS A 118 -18.59 7.78 -0.74
CA HIS A 118 -18.84 8.80 0.27
C HIS A 118 -18.72 10.20 -0.33
N PRO A 119 -19.38 11.22 0.26
CA PRO A 119 -19.07 12.61 -0.04
C PRO A 119 -17.57 12.88 0.18
N GLY A 120 -16.97 13.64 -0.73
CA GLY A 120 -15.59 14.08 -0.56
C GLY A 120 -15.47 15.15 0.53
N PRO A 121 -14.25 15.41 1.03
CA PRO A 121 -14.01 16.40 2.09
C PRO A 121 -14.20 17.85 1.62
N VAL A 122 -14.30 18.07 0.30
CA VAL A 122 -14.63 19.37 -0.29
C VAL A 122 -15.76 19.21 -1.30
N PRO A 123 -16.58 20.27 -1.52
CA PRO A 123 -17.61 20.25 -2.56
C PRO A 123 -17.06 19.88 -3.93
N GLY A 124 -17.90 19.30 -4.80
CA GLY A 124 -17.48 18.88 -6.14
C GLY A 124 -16.55 17.66 -6.18
N THR A 125 -16.39 16.96 -5.06
CA THR A 125 -15.61 15.71 -4.99
C THR A 125 -16.35 14.60 -4.27
N ILE A 126 -15.99 13.37 -4.63
CA ILE A 126 -16.49 12.15 -4.01
C ILE A 126 -15.32 11.23 -3.70
N PHE A 127 -15.48 10.41 -2.66
CA PHE A 127 -14.51 9.40 -2.28
C PHE A 127 -15.07 8.02 -2.62
N VAL A 128 -14.38 7.28 -3.47
CA VAL A 128 -14.82 5.96 -3.96
C VAL A 128 -13.67 4.99 -3.80
N ASP A 129 -13.90 3.87 -3.12
CA ASP A 129 -12.94 2.76 -2.96
C ASP A 129 -11.52 3.21 -2.58
N GLY A 130 -11.41 4.09 -1.57
CA GLY A 130 -10.12 4.56 -1.08
C GLY A 130 -9.50 5.74 -1.82
N HIS A 131 -10.15 6.29 -2.85
CA HIS A 131 -9.59 7.32 -3.72
C HIS A 131 -10.52 8.53 -3.93
N LEU A 132 -9.92 9.69 -4.16
CA LEU A 132 -10.62 10.94 -4.44
C LEU A 132 -10.92 11.08 -5.94
N PHE A 133 -12.19 11.33 -6.27
CA PHE A 133 -12.69 11.57 -7.62
C PHE A 133 -13.43 12.90 -7.69
N ILE A 134 -13.59 13.41 -8.90
CA ILE A 134 -14.57 14.47 -9.17
C ILE A 134 -15.99 13.91 -9.07
N ASP A 135 -16.91 14.72 -8.59
CA ASP A 135 -18.34 14.36 -8.46
C ASP A 135 -19.00 14.01 -9.79
N SER A 136 -18.52 14.56 -10.90
CA SER A 136 -18.94 14.22 -12.26
C SER A 136 -18.54 12.80 -12.72
N LEU A 137 -17.98 11.96 -11.85
CA LEU A 137 -17.78 10.54 -12.13
C LEU A 137 -19.16 9.88 -12.37
N PRO A 138 -19.39 9.29 -13.57
CA PRO A 138 -20.66 8.66 -13.91
C PRO A 138 -21.09 7.60 -12.90
N GLN A 139 -22.39 7.53 -12.59
CA GLN A 139 -22.92 6.66 -11.53
C GLN A 139 -22.65 5.18 -11.80
N ASN A 140 -22.73 4.73 -13.07
CA ASN A 140 -22.40 3.36 -13.47
C ASN A 140 -20.93 2.99 -13.21
N LEU A 141 -20.05 3.99 -13.13
CA LEU A 141 -18.65 3.79 -12.78
C LEU A 141 -18.40 3.94 -11.28
N ARG A 142 -19.38 4.21 -10.42
CA ARG A 142 -19.17 4.31 -8.96
C ARG A 142 -19.21 2.98 -8.22
N ASP A 143 -19.80 1.94 -8.82
CA ASP A 143 -19.72 0.57 -8.30
C ASP A 143 -19.79 -0.50 -9.43
N PRO A 144 -18.65 -0.85 -10.08
CA PRO A 144 -18.51 -1.99 -10.98
C PRO A 144 -18.63 -3.36 -10.31
N GLY A 145 -18.89 -3.40 -9.00
CA GLY A 145 -18.93 -4.64 -8.22
C GLY A 145 -17.56 -5.14 -7.76
N GLY A 146 -17.59 -6.16 -6.91
CA GLY A 146 -16.40 -6.79 -6.35
C GLY A 146 -15.81 -7.92 -7.19
N PHE A 147 -14.66 -8.46 -6.76
CA PHE A 147 -14.10 -9.70 -7.31
C PHE A 147 -14.56 -10.91 -6.47
N PRO A 148 -15.62 -11.64 -6.85
CA PRO A 148 -16.03 -12.85 -6.15
C PRO A 148 -15.01 -13.98 -6.31
N LEU A 149 -15.08 -14.94 -5.38
CA LEU A 149 -14.36 -16.21 -5.47
C LEU A 149 -14.92 -17.00 -6.67
N MET A 150 -14.06 -17.73 -7.38
CA MET A 150 -14.43 -18.58 -8.53
C MET A 150 -14.96 -17.85 -9.78
N GLN A 151 -14.65 -16.57 -9.98
CA GLN A 151 -14.91 -15.88 -11.25
C GLN A 151 -14.00 -16.41 -12.38
N SER A 152 -14.49 -16.36 -13.62
CA SER A 152 -13.66 -16.70 -14.78
C SER A 152 -12.57 -15.64 -15.03
N ALA A 153 -11.55 -16.01 -15.80
CA ALA A 153 -10.50 -15.07 -16.20
C ALA A 153 -11.05 -13.92 -17.06
N GLU A 154 -12.04 -14.21 -17.90
CA GLU A 154 -12.67 -13.22 -18.77
C GLU A 154 -13.51 -12.21 -17.96
N GLU A 155 -14.37 -12.70 -17.05
CA GLU A 155 -15.16 -11.86 -16.14
C GLU A 155 -14.25 -10.97 -15.29
N ARG A 156 -13.10 -11.51 -14.85
CA ARG A 156 -12.09 -10.75 -14.13
C ARG A 156 -11.57 -9.57 -14.97
N LEU A 157 -11.22 -9.82 -16.23
CA LEU A 157 -10.68 -8.81 -17.13
C LEU A 157 -11.72 -7.75 -17.48
N GLN A 158 -12.96 -8.15 -17.75
CA GLN A 158 -14.07 -7.22 -17.98
C GLN A 158 -14.30 -6.31 -16.77
N ARG A 159 -14.26 -6.87 -15.55
CA ARG A 159 -14.37 -6.07 -14.32
C ARG A 159 -13.20 -5.11 -14.17
N ILE A 160 -11.97 -5.57 -14.39
CA ILE A 160 -10.78 -4.70 -14.36
C ILE A 160 -10.91 -3.55 -15.37
N ALA A 161 -11.40 -3.82 -16.59
CA ALA A 161 -11.62 -2.79 -17.60
C ALA A 161 -12.66 -1.74 -17.15
N ALA A 162 -13.72 -2.16 -16.47
CA ALA A 162 -14.69 -1.24 -15.88
C ALA A 162 -14.08 -0.35 -14.78
N TYR A 163 -13.17 -0.90 -13.96
CA TYR A 163 -12.40 -0.11 -13.00
C TYR A 163 -11.41 0.85 -13.69
N ASP A 164 -10.75 0.43 -14.76
CA ASP A 164 -9.80 1.27 -15.52
C ASP A 164 -10.47 2.50 -16.13
N ALA A 165 -11.75 2.41 -16.53
CA ALA A 165 -12.53 3.55 -17.02
C ALA A 165 -12.64 4.69 -16.00
N ARG A 166 -12.53 4.41 -14.69
CA ARG A 166 -12.57 5.41 -13.61
C ARG A 166 -11.32 6.26 -13.54
N VAL A 167 -10.17 5.75 -14.01
CA VAL A 167 -8.84 6.36 -13.84
C VAL A 167 -8.82 7.81 -14.32
N PHE A 168 -9.62 8.13 -15.35
CA PHE A 168 -9.72 9.47 -15.91
C PHE A 168 -10.24 10.50 -14.90
N TYR A 169 -11.27 10.14 -14.12
CA TYR A 169 -11.94 11.03 -13.17
C TYR A 169 -11.20 11.15 -11.84
N ALA A 170 -10.19 10.30 -11.60
CA ALA A 170 -9.44 10.26 -10.35
C ALA A 170 -8.44 11.41 -10.23
N PHE A 171 -8.40 12.04 -9.06
CA PHE A 171 -7.33 12.95 -8.70
C PHE A 171 -5.98 12.23 -8.66
N SER A 172 -4.89 12.94 -8.97
CA SER A 172 -3.53 12.37 -8.94
C SER A 172 -2.72 12.94 -7.77
N LYS A 173 -1.91 12.12 -7.10
CA LYS A 173 -1.00 12.58 -6.05
C LYS A 173 -0.08 13.68 -6.59
N LEU A 174 0.08 14.76 -5.83
CA LEU A 174 0.94 15.90 -6.13
C LEU A 174 2.10 15.95 -5.13
N GLY A 175 3.29 15.53 -5.57
CA GLY A 175 4.48 15.51 -4.73
C GLY A 175 4.41 14.48 -3.60
N GLN A 176 5.42 14.52 -2.74
CA GLN A 176 5.54 13.62 -1.59
C GLN A 176 4.55 14.01 -0.47
N PRO A 177 4.05 13.04 0.30
CA PRO A 177 3.21 13.32 1.47
C PRO A 177 4.00 14.09 2.52
N ASN A 178 3.34 15.02 3.21
CA ASN A 178 3.88 15.62 4.42
C ASN A 178 3.69 14.64 5.58
N ARG A 179 4.75 13.94 5.95
CA ARG A 179 4.70 12.87 6.96
C ARG A 179 4.37 13.39 8.36
N THR A 180 4.90 14.55 8.74
CA THR A 180 4.65 15.21 10.03
C THR A 180 3.16 15.52 10.19
N ARG A 181 2.56 16.19 9.20
CA ARG A 181 1.13 16.54 9.22
C ARG A 181 0.20 15.40 8.81
N GLY A 182 0.71 14.37 8.15
CA GLY A 182 -0.08 13.28 7.58
C GLY A 182 -0.90 13.69 6.36
N THR A 183 -0.49 14.76 5.67
CA THR A 183 -1.25 15.31 4.55
C THR A 183 -0.69 14.87 3.20
N GLN A 184 -1.58 14.68 2.22
CA GLN A 184 -1.21 14.42 0.83
C GLN A 184 -1.96 15.39 -0.07
N ARG A 185 -1.22 16.06 -0.96
CA ARG A 185 -1.81 16.93 -1.97
C ARG A 185 -2.21 16.12 -3.19
N TYR A 186 -3.30 16.51 -3.80
CA TYR A 186 -3.90 15.89 -4.97
C TYR A 186 -4.23 16.95 -6.00
N ARG A 187 -3.91 16.67 -7.26
CA ARG A 187 -4.19 17.54 -8.40
C ARG A 187 -5.41 17.02 -9.17
N GLY A 188 -6.31 17.94 -9.49
CA GLY A 188 -7.52 17.66 -10.24
C GLY A 188 -7.26 17.03 -11.62
N PRO A 189 -8.16 16.15 -12.08
CA PRO A 189 -7.97 15.36 -13.28
C PRO A 189 -7.83 16.20 -14.56
N ALA A 190 -8.46 17.39 -14.62
CA ALA A 190 -8.36 18.29 -15.77
C ALA A 190 -6.95 18.90 -15.89
N VAL A 191 -6.32 19.28 -14.77
CA VAL A 191 -4.94 19.80 -14.78
C VAL A 191 -3.94 18.69 -15.15
N THR A 192 -4.24 17.45 -14.79
CA THR A 192 -3.42 16.30 -15.21
C THR A 192 -3.74 15.80 -16.62
N GLY A 193 -4.68 16.42 -17.33
CA GLY A 193 -5.04 16.06 -18.70
C GLY A 193 -5.75 14.71 -18.85
N LYS A 194 -6.41 14.25 -17.79
CA LYS A 194 -7.16 12.98 -17.76
C LYS A 194 -8.61 13.12 -18.22
N VAL A 195 -9.20 14.29 -18.02
CA VAL A 195 -10.56 14.62 -18.48
C VAL A 195 -10.55 15.93 -19.25
N ARG A 196 -11.57 16.13 -20.09
CA ARG A 196 -11.90 17.41 -20.71
C ARG A 196 -12.92 18.10 -19.82
N CYS A 197 -12.57 19.26 -19.29
CA CYS A 197 -13.43 20.02 -18.38
C CYS A 197 -13.72 21.39 -19.02
N PRO A 198 -15.01 21.78 -19.18
CA PRO A 198 -15.37 23.08 -19.75
C PRO A 198 -14.72 24.27 -19.03
N ASN A 199 -14.56 24.16 -17.71
CA ASN A 199 -13.91 25.18 -16.87
C ASN A 199 -12.37 25.22 -16.98
N ASN A 200 -11.77 24.39 -17.84
CA ASN A 200 -10.33 24.36 -18.09
C ASN A 200 -10.07 24.31 -19.60
N PRO A 201 -9.88 25.47 -20.25
CA PRO A 201 -9.67 25.55 -21.69
C PRO A 201 -8.51 24.71 -22.21
N ALA A 202 -7.44 24.54 -21.41
CA ALA A 202 -6.31 23.70 -21.81
C ALA A 202 -6.68 22.21 -21.89
N SER A 203 -7.56 21.75 -21.01
CA SER A 203 -8.06 20.37 -21.03
C SER A 203 -9.00 20.09 -22.21
N MET A 204 -9.78 21.10 -22.64
CA MET A 204 -10.73 20.99 -23.76
C MET A 204 -10.06 20.78 -25.12
N ARG A 205 -8.78 21.16 -25.26
CA ARG A 205 -7.97 20.92 -26.48
C ARG A 205 -7.56 19.45 -26.66
N ARG A 206 -7.81 18.59 -25.66
CA ARG A 206 -7.54 17.15 -25.79
C ARG A 206 -8.61 16.48 -26.64
N ASP A 207 -8.23 15.37 -27.26
CA ASP A 207 -9.11 14.57 -28.11
C ASP A 207 -10.29 13.95 -27.29
N PRO A 208 -11.55 14.21 -27.68
CA PRO A 208 -12.72 13.64 -27.03
C PRO A 208 -12.81 12.12 -27.13
N ALA A 209 -12.20 11.48 -28.13
CA ALA A 209 -12.25 10.01 -28.27
C ALA A 209 -11.44 9.30 -27.17
N THR A 210 -10.37 9.94 -26.68
CA THR A 210 -9.47 9.35 -25.67
C THR A 210 -9.63 9.93 -24.27
N ARG A 211 -10.32 11.08 -24.12
CA ARG A 211 -10.51 11.76 -22.85
C ARG A 211 -11.97 12.16 -22.67
N PRO A 212 -12.67 11.62 -21.64
CA PRO A 212 -14.08 11.92 -21.45
C PRO A 212 -14.29 13.38 -21.08
N THR A 213 -15.44 13.93 -21.50
CA THR A 213 -15.85 15.29 -21.19
C THR A 213 -16.75 15.30 -19.97
N THR A 214 -16.38 16.07 -18.95
CA THR A 214 -17.14 16.16 -17.70
C THR A 214 -18.31 17.13 -17.87
N ASN A 215 -19.44 16.86 -17.20
CA ASN A 215 -20.56 17.81 -17.06
C ASN A 215 -20.32 18.88 -15.96
N CYS A 216 -19.13 18.92 -15.38
CA CYS A 216 -18.72 19.87 -14.35
C CYS A 216 -18.62 21.29 -14.93
N ALA A 217 -19.62 22.13 -14.65
CA ALA A 217 -19.73 23.50 -15.13
C ALA A 217 -19.85 24.51 -13.96
N GLY A 218 -19.45 25.76 -14.19
CA GLY A 218 -19.59 26.84 -13.20
C GLY A 218 -18.53 26.85 -12.09
N ARG A 219 -18.78 27.67 -11.05
CA ARG A 219 -17.81 27.96 -9.97
C ARG A 219 -17.58 26.79 -9.01
N GLU A 220 -18.51 25.85 -8.94
CA GLU A 220 -18.46 24.67 -8.06
C GLU A 220 -17.64 23.52 -8.64
N CYS A 221 -16.99 23.72 -9.79
CA CYS A 221 -16.25 22.66 -10.43
C CYS A 221 -14.82 22.50 -9.88
N TYR A 222 -14.53 21.31 -9.34
CA TYR A 222 -13.22 20.99 -8.73
C TYR A 222 -12.26 20.24 -9.66
N CYS A 223 -12.61 20.08 -10.95
CA CYS A 223 -11.81 19.38 -11.96
C CYS A 223 -10.36 19.92 -12.07
N SER A 224 -10.16 21.21 -11.77
CA SER A 224 -8.87 21.90 -11.90
C SER A 224 -8.22 22.30 -10.57
N ARG A 225 -8.83 21.93 -9.44
CA ARG A 225 -8.36 22.35 -8.12
C ARG A 225 -7.27 21.41 -7.59
N THR A 226 -6.46 21.94 -6.68
CA THR A 226 -5.56 21.13 -5.87
C THR A 226 -6.17 20.98 -4.50
N ILE A 227 -6.33 19.75 -4.04
CA ILE A 227 -6.95 19.41 -2.76
C ILE A 227 -5.90 18.79 -1.87
N THR A 228 -5.95 19.09 -0.57
CA THR A 228 -5.07 18.46 0.41
C THR A 228 -5.91 17.60 1.32
N LEU A 229 -5.60 16.30 1.38
CA LEU A 229 -6.26 15.38 2.30
C LEU A 229 -5.40 15.20 3.55
N GLY A 230 -6.00 15.27 4.73
CA GLY A 230 -5.37 15.07 6.04
C GLY A 230 -5.44 13.63 6.54
N PRO A 231 -5.04 13.36 7.80
CA PRO A 231 -5.09 12.01 8.36
C PRO A 231 -6.53 11.52 8.66
N GLY A 232 -7.51 12.43 8.73
CA GLY A 232 -8.92 12.09 8.97
C GLY A 232 -9.67 11.59 7.73
N ASP A 233 -9.24 11.93 6.51
CA ASP A 233 -10.05 11.66 5.31
C ASP A 233 -9.81 10.25 4.75
N TYR A 234 -10.36 9.22 5.38
CA TYR A 234 -10.30 7.83 4.87
C TYR A 234 -8.86 7.30 4.70
N LEU A 235 -7.94 7.67 5.60
CA LEU A 235 -6.52 7.27 5.49
C LEU A 235 -6.34 5.74 5.47
N ARG A 236 -7.23 4.99 6.11
CA ARG A 236 -7.19 3.52 6.17
C ARG A 236 -7.32 2.89 4.77
N GLU A 237 -8.18 3.45 3.93
CA GLU A 237 -8.52 2.92 2.62
C GLU A 237 -7.59 3.44 1.50
N ARG A 238 -6.78 4.47 1.78
CA ARG A 238 -5.88 5.05 0.79
C ARG A 238 -4.79 4.06 0.38
N GLN A 239 -4.53 4.04 -0.93
CA GLN A 239 -3.51 3.20 -1.57
C GLN A 239 -2.77 4.03 -2.63
N ASP A 240 -1.70 3.48 -3.21
CA ASP A 240 -1.06 4.12 -4.36
C ASP A 240 -1.83 3.90 -5.67
N HIS A 241 -2.32 2.68 -5.87
CA HIS A 241 -3.07 2.29 -7.06
C HIS A 241 -4.56 2.28 -6.75
N LEU A 242 -5.35 2.79 -7.71
CA LEU A 242 -6.81 2.76 -7.65
C LEU A 242 -7.30 1.33 -7.54
N TYR A 243 -8.12 1.05 -6.53
CA TYR A 243 -8.66 -0.29 -6.28
C TYR A 243 -9.31 -0.87 -7.55
N GLY A 244 -9.08 -2.15 -7.81
CA GLY A 244 -9.67 -2.90 -8.92
C GLY A 244 -9.11 -2.61 -10.31
N THR A 245 -8.30 -1.56 -10.49
CA THR A 245 -7.65 -1.23 -11.78
C THR A 245 -6.58 -2.26 -12.16
N THR A 246 -6.16 -2.26 -13.43
CA THR A 246 -5.10 -3.17 -13.91
C THR A 246 -3.82 -3.05 -13.08
N LYS A 247 -3.42 -1.82 -12.72
CA LYS A 247 -2.23 -1.56 -11.90
C LYS A 247 -2.37 -2.15 -10.50
N TRP A 248 -3.52 -1.92 -9.87
CA TRP A 248 -3.80 -2.51 -8.55
C TRP A 248 -3.86 -4.03 -8.62
N ALA A 249 -4.51 -4.61 -9.65
CA ALA A 249 -4.64 -6.05 -9.78
C ALA A 249 -3.28 -6.74 -9.99
N LYS A 250 -2.38 -6.12 -10.76
CA LYS A 250 -1.00 -6.59 -10.94
C LYS A 250 -0.22 -6.49 -9.64
N ASP A 251 -0.35 -5.38 -8.93
CA ASP A 251 0.37 -5.13 -7.68
C ASP A 251 -0.10 -6.07 -6.55
N TYR A 252 -1.40 -6.12 -6.32
CA TYR A 252 -2.01 -7.00 -5.33
C TYR A 252 -1.82 -8.49 -5.68
N GLY A 253 -1.78 -8.84 -6.97
CA GLY A 253 -1.47 -10.20 -7.43
C GLY A 253 -0.09 -10.70 -6.99
N ARG A 254 0.85 -9.78 -6.66
CA ARG A 254 2.16 -10.16 -6.12
C ARG A 254 2.07 -10.83 -4.75
N ARG A 255 0.95 -10.66 -4.03
CA ARG A 255 0.62 -11.40 -2.81
C ARG A 255 0.76 -12.91 -2.99
N ASN A 256 0.60 -13.46 -4.19
CA ASN A 256 0.78 -14.90 -4.43
C ASN A 256 2.10 -15.46 -3.86
N HIS A 257 3.16 -14.66 -3.73
CA HIS A 257 4.40 -15.07 -3.05
C HIS A 257 4.17 -15.49 -1.60
N VAL A 258 3.35 -14.77 -0.81
CA VAL A 258 3.06 -15.18 0.57
C VAL A 258 2.27 -16.49 0.61
N GLU A 259 1.39 -16.71 -0.35
CA GLU A 259 0.62 -17.95 -0.44
C GLU A 259 1.53 -19.13 -0.85
N SER A 260 2.47 -18.91 -1.77
CA SER A 260 3.51 -19.90 -2.10
C SER A 260 4.38 -20.22 -0.90
N LEU A 261 4.87 -19.22 -0.16
CA LEU A 261 5.63 -19.47 1.08
C LEU A 261 4.80 -20.23 2.11
N ASN A 262 3.53 -19.85 2.30
CA ASN A 262 2.63 -20.54 3.22
C ASN A 262 2.44 -22.02 2.85
N ALA A 263 2.35 -22.33 1.55
CA ALA A 263 2.29 -23.71 1.05
C ALA A 263 3.61 -24.45 1.30
N SER A 264 4.76 -23.84 1.00
CA SER A 264 6.08 -24.39 1.32
C SER A 264 6.26 -24.67 2.81
N LEU A 265 5.90 -23.72 3.67
CA LEU A 265 6.03 -23.84 5.12
C LEU A 265 5.16 -24.97 5.69
N LYS A 266 3.93 -25.14 5.19
CA LYS A 266 2.96 -26.11 5.73
C LYS A 266 3.05 -27.50 5.10
N ILE A 267 3.34 -27.58 3.80
CA ILE A 267 3.15 -28.79 2.99
C ILE A 267 4.48 -29.26 2.40
N HIS A 268 5.13 -28.45 1.57
CA HIS A 268 6.19 -28.96 0.67
C HIS A 268 7.58 -29.05 1.32
N HIS A 269 7.96 -28.07 2.14
CA HIS A 269 9.34 -27.93 2.64
C HIS A 269 9.42 -27.93 4.16
N GLY A 270 8.59 -27.13 4.83
CA GLY A 270 8.66 -26.95 6.28
C GLY A 270 7.89 -27.99 7.10
N GLY A 271 6.82 -28.56 6.53
CA GLY A 271 5.98 -29.53 7.22
C GLY A 271 5.34 -29.01 8.52
N LEU A 272 5.20 -27.68 8.68
CA LEU A 272 4.67 -27.06 9.88
C LEU A 272 3.17 -27.31 9.98
N ARG A 273 2.78 -28.21 10.90
CA ARG A 273 1.41 -28.60 11.19
C ARG A 273 1.07 -28.33 12.65
N ARG A 274 -0.21 -28.43 12.97
CA ARG A 274 -0.66 -28.38 14.37
C ARG A 274 0.06 -29.48 15.16
N GLY A 275 0.70 -29.10 16.28
CA GLY A 275 1.43 -30.04 17.13
C GLY A 275 2.85 -30.39 16.66
N SER A 276 3.36 -29.76 15.59
CA SER A 276 4.77 -29.92 15.17
C SER A 276 5.75 -29.38 16.20
N ILE A 277 5.41 -28.28 16.87
CA ILE A 277 6.19 -27.71 17.97
C ILE A 277 5.49 -28.08 19.28
N ARG A 278 6.20 -28.78 20.16
CA ARG A 278 5.67 -29.32 21.44
C ARG A 278 6.40 -28.76 22.66
N VAL A 279 6.91 -27.54 22.55
CA VAL A 279 7.44 -26.78 23.68
C VAL A 279 6.41 -25.72 24.08
N GLN A 280 6.47 -25.32 25.34
CA GLN A 280 5.63 -24.25 25.88
C GLN A 280 6.40 -22.94 25.90
N THR A 281 5.69 -21.83 26.12
CA THR A 281 6.17 -20.44 26.16
C THR A 281 6.36 -19.83 24.78
N LEU A 282 6.14 -18.51 24.72
CA LEU A 282 6.26 -17.72 23.51
C LEU A 282 7.68 -17.77 22.93
N GLN A 283 8.70 -17.67 23.78
CA GLN A 283 10.09 -17.55 23.35
C GLN A 283 10.59 -18.85 22.73
N ARG A 284 10.34 -19.99 23.40
CA ARG A 284 10.78 -21.31 22.91
C ARG A 284 10.03 -21.68 21.63
N THR A 285 8.72 -21.46 21.61
CA THR A 285 7.89 -21.75 20.43
C THR A 285 8.26 -20.84 19.25
N GLY A 286 8.47 -19.55 19.52
CA GLY A 286 8.89 -18.58 18.51
C GLY A 286 10.26 -18.88 17.92
N LEU A 287 11.23 -19.28 18.74
CA LEU A 287 12.56 -19.69 18.28
C LEU A 287 12.47 -20.92 17.35
N LEU A 288 11.72 -21.95 17.73
CA LEU A 288 11.54 -23.13 16.87
C LEU A 288 10.80 -22.78 15.58
N ALA A 289 9.78 -21.90 15.63
CA ALA A 289 9.11 -21.42 14.44
C ALA A 289 10.08 -20.67 13.49
N ALA A 290 11.00 -19.89 14.05
CA ALA A 290 12.03 -19.20 13.28
C ALA A 290 13.01 -20.17 12.61
N LEU A 291 13.46 -21.21 13.32
CA LEU A 291 14.33 -22.25 12.76
C LEU A 291 13.64 -23.03 11.63
N VAL A 292 12.36 -23.38 11.79
CA VAL A 292 11.57 -24.03 10.73
C VAL A 292 11.44 -23.12 9.51
N LEU A 293 11.23 -21.82 9.70
CA LEU A 293 11.13 -20.87 8.61
C LEU A 293 12.48 -20.70 7.87
N ALA A 294 13.58 -20.63 8.62
CA ALA A 294 14.93 -20.57 8.06
C ALA A 294 15.27 -21.84 7.25
N ALA A 295 14.96 -23.03 7.80
CA ALA A 295 15.12 -24.30 7.10
C ALA A 295 14.25 -24.36 5.83
N THR A 296 13.03 -23.82 5.89
CA THR A 296 12.14 -23.71 4.72
C THR A 296 12.78 -22.86 3.62
N ASN A 297 13.31 -21.67 3.96
CA ASN A 297 14.02 -20.82 3.00
C ASN A 297 15.21 -21.53 2.36
N ILE A 298 16.02 -22.24 3.16
CA ILE A 298 17.18 -23.01 2.66
C ILE A 298 16.73 -24.04 1.63
N ARG A 299 15.69 -24.83 1.94
CA ARG A 299 15.18 -25.86 1.02
C ARG A 299 14.62 -25.25 -0.26
N VAL A 300 13.88 -24.14 -0.15
CA VAL A 300 13.38 -23.40 -1.31
C VAL A 300 14.53 -22.88 -2.19
N LEU A 301 15.59 -22.35 -1.57
CA LEU A 301 16.78 -21.87 -2.31
C LEU A 301 17.51 -23.02 -3.00
N ALA A 302 17.69 -24.14 -2.32
CA ALA A 302 18.35 -25.32 -2.89
C ALA A 302 17.57 -25.86 -4.10
N GLU A 303 16.24 -25.97 -4.01
CA GLU A 303 15.41 -26.48 -5.10
C GLU A 303 15.25 -25.47 -6.25
N ALA A 304 14.97 -24.21 -5.94
CA ALA A 304 14.69 -23.20 -6.98
C ALA A 304 15.94 -22.73 -7.73
N TYR A 305 17.12 -22.78 -7.09
CA TYR A 305 18.34 -22.19 -7.63
C TYR A 305 19.53 -23.14 -7.65
N ALA A 306 19.36 -24.43 -7.32
CA ALA A 306 20.47 -25.37 -7.12
C ALA A 306 21.54 -24.82 -6.17
N ARG A 307 21.15 -23.96 -5.22
CA ARG A 307 22.07 -23.29 -4.32
C ARG A 307 22.43 -24.22 -3.18
N ASP A 308 23.66 -24.71 -3.19
CA ASP A 308 24.26 -25.33 -2.00
C ASP A 308 24.64 -24.23 -1.01
N ILE A 309 23.99 -24.24 0.16
CA ILE A 309 24.28 -23.29 1.25
C ILE A 309 25.53 -23.67 2.05
N SER A 310 26.01 -24.90 1.93
CA SER A 310 27.25 -25.37 2.54
C SER A 310 28.48 -25.03 1.69
N ALA A 311 28.27 -24.72 0.41
CA ALA A 311 29.30 -24.17 -0.46
C ALA A 311 29.63 -22.71 -0.08
N PRO A 312 30.91 -22.31 -0.09
CA PRO A 312 31.31 -20.94 0.19
C PRO A 312 30.60 -19.98 -0.77
N ALA A 313 30.17 -18.82 -0.26
CA ALA A 313 29.49 -17.82 -1.07
C ALA A 313 30.35 -17.46 -2.29
N PRO A 314 29.79 -17.43 -3.52
CA PRO A 314 30.57 -17.08 -4.69
C PRO A 314 31.17 -15.68 -4.53
N ALA A 315 32.46 -15.55 -4.82
CA ALA A 315 33.26 -14.34 -4.58
C ALA A 315 32.69 -13.06 -5.24
N SER A 316 31.74 -13.19 -6.17
CA SER A 316 31.10 -12.08 -6.88
C SER A 316 29.98 -11.37 -6.11
N ALA A 317 29.53 -11.89 -4.95
CA ALA A 317 28.43 -11.29 -4.20
C ALA A 317 28.85 -10.11 -3.29
N SER A 318 30.10 -10.09 -2.82
CA SER A 318 30.61 -9.04 -1.93
C SER A 318 30.93 -7.74 -2.66
N GLU A 319 31.31 -7.80 -3.95
CA GLU A 319 31.60 -6.60 -4.75
C GLU A 319 30.34 -5.93 -5.30
N GLN A 320 29.30 -6.70 -5.66
CA GLN A 320 28.06 -6.12 -6.20
C GLN A 320 27.18 -5.42 -5.15
N GLN A 321 27.18 -5.88 -3.89
CA GLN A 321 26.50 -5.16 -2.80
C GLN A 321 27.24 -3.87 -2.41
N SER A 322 28.57 -3.87 -2.47
CA SER A 322 29.40 -2.70 -2.19
C SER A 322 29.28 -1.62 -3.28
N GLN A 323 29.09 -2.02 -4.54
CA GLN A 323 28.88 -1.07 -5.65
C GLN A 323 27.43 -0.57 -5.75
N ALA A 324 26.44 -1.34 -5.29
CA ALA A 324 25.05 -0.88 -5.22
C ALA A 324 24.79 0.11 -4.07
N ALA A 325 25.59 0.07 -3.00
CA ALA A 325 25.54 1.02 -1.88
C ALA A 325 26.39 2.30 -2.09
N GLY A 326 27.28 2.31 -3.09
CA GLY A 326 28.16 3.45 -3.41
C GLY A 326 27.68 4.38 -4.53
N GLY A 327 26.56 4.07 -5.18
CA GLY A 327 26.01 4.85 -6.29
C GLY A 327 25.28 6.12 -5.86
N THR A 328 25.96 7.12 -5.29
CA THR A 328 25.44 8.49 -5.32
C THR A 328 25.37 8.91 -6.78
N GLY A 329 24.20 8.79 -7.39
CA GLY A 329 23.91 9.32 -8.71
C GLY A 329 24.15 10.82 -8.73
N ARG A 330 25.39 11.22 -9.05
CA ARG A 330 25.73 12.59 -9.40
C ARG A 330 24.98 12.86 -10.69
N ARG A 331 23.82 13.54 -10.57
CA ARG A 331 23.06 14.07 -11.72
C ARG A 331 24.06 14.73 -12.68
N PRO A 332 24.06 14.40 -13.98
CA PRO A 332 24.90 15.10 -14.93
C PRO A 332 24.54 16.58 -14.88
N ARG A 333 25.53 17.39 -14.49
CA ARG A 333 25.43 18.85 -14.48
C ARG A 333 25.21 19.27 -15.92
N ARG A 334 23.97 19.60 -16.28
CA ARG A 334 23.62 20.23 -17.55
C ARG A 334 24.60 21.39 -17.77
N THR A 335 25.44 21.27 -18.77
CA THR A 335 26.28 22.35 -19.29
C THR A 335 25.34 23.49 -19.69
N ARG A 336 25.40 24.59 -18.94
CA ARG A 336 24.68 25.82 -19.29
C ARG A 336 25.30 26.37 -20.55
N THR A 337 24.56 26.33 -21.65
CA THR A 337 24.82 27.14 -22.84
C THR A 337 24.90 28.61 -22.40
N PRO A 338 25.91 29.40 -22.84
CA PRO A 338 26.02 30.79 -22.44
C PRO A 338 24.83 31.58 -23.03
N LYS A 339 24.00 32.17 -22.17
CA LYS A 339 22.99 33.13 -22.61
C LYS A 339 23.69 34.45 -22.95
N ARG A 340 23.59 34.84 -24.21
CA ARG A 340 23.94 36.16 -24.75
C ARG A 340 23.32 37.28 -23.89
N GLY A 341 24.11 38.33 -23.68
CA GLY A 341 23.89 39.36 -22.67
C GLY A 341 22.56 40.12 -22.75
N THR A 342 22.11 40.53 -21.57
CA THR A 342 21.12 41.61 -21.36
C THR A 342 21.56 42.36 -20.10
N GLY A 343 21.57 43.70 -20.20
CA GLY A 343 22.24 44.64 -19.28
C GLY A 343 21.67 44.72 -17.85
N PRO A 344 22.21 45.62 -17.02
CA PRO A 344 22.04 45.56 -15.57
C PRO A 344 20.66 46.05 -15.13
N HIS A 345 19.90 45.17 -14.46
CA HIS A 345 18.69 45.55 -13.74
C HIS A 345 19.02 45.91 -12.28
N ARG A 346 18.67 47.15 -11.94
CA ARG A 346 18.76 47.82 -10.64
C ARG A 346 18.09 47.00 -9.52
N ALA A 347 18.83 46.76 -8.43
CA ALA A 347 18.35 46.00 -7.26
C ALA A 347 17.16 46.71 -6.57
N LYS A 348 16.06 45.99 -6.35
CA LYS A 348 15.02 46.36 -5.39
C LYS A 348 15.13 45.43 -4.18
N GLY A 349 15.12 46.02 -2.99
CA GLY A 349 15.22 45.30 -1.70
C GLY A 349 14.04 44.36 -1.45
N PRO A 350 14.16 43.46 -0.45
CA PRO A 350 13.17 42.43 -0.17
C PRO A 350 11.86 43.04 0.37
N PRO A 351 10.70 42.46 0.03
CA PRO A 351 9.41 42.94 0.54
C PRO A 351 9.25 42.61 2.04
N PRO A 352 8.46 43.40 2.78
CA PRO A 352 8.28 43.24 4.22
C PRO A 352 7.51 41.95 4.56
N ARG A 353 7.86 41.34 5.70
CA ARG A 353 7.23 40.11 6.22
C ARG A 353 5.84 40.45 6.77
N THR A 354 4.80 39.84 6.20
CA THR A 354 3.44 39.88 6.75
C THR A 354 3.35 39.03 8.03
N PRO A 355 2.51 39.41 9.01
CA PRO A 355 2.38 38.69 10.28
C PRO A 355 1.77 37.30 10.08
N THR A 356 2.17 36.37 10.94
CA THR A 356 1.63 35.02 11.14
C THR A 356 0.11 34.96 11.04
N ASP A 357 -0.39 34.31 9.99
CA ASP A 357 -1.80 33.95 9.83
C ASP A 357 -2.12 32.79 10.78
N THR A 358 -2.63 33.14 11.96
CA THR A 358 -3.29 32.23 12.91
C THR A 358 -4.67 31.88 12.35
N THR A 359 -4.72 30.94 11.41
CA THR A 359 -6.00 30.39 10.98
C THR A 359 -6.43 29.29 11.95
N ASP A 360 -7.48 29.55 12.73
CA ASP A 360 -8.12 28.57 13.61
C ASP A 360 -8.77 27.43 12.82
N TRP A 361 -8.55 26.20 13.29
CA TRP A 361 -9.01 24.96 12.66
C TRP A 361 -10.39 24.57 13.18
N VAL A 362 -11.37 24.44 12.29
CA VAL A 362 -12.67 23.81 12.60
C VAL A 362 -12.71 22.39 12.00
N PRO A 363 -12.86 21.33 12.81
CA PRO A 363 -13.09 19.98 12.31
C PRO A 363 -14.52 19.81 11.78
N ALA A 364 -14.66 19.16 10.62
CA ALA A 364 -15.95 18.82 10.03
C ALA A 364 -16.66 17.69 10.82
N THR A 365 -17.37 18.08 11.89
CA THR A 365 -18.58 17.47 12.50
C THR A 365 -18.50 15.99 12.92
N LYS A 366 -18.73 15.55 14.17
CA LYS A 366 -19.72 16.00 15.18
C LYS A 366 -21.04 16.46 14.55
N ALA A 367 -21.68 15.58 13.81
CA ALA A 367 -23.10 15.66 13.50
C ALA A 367 -23.62 14.22 13.43
N HIS A 368 -24.14 13.74 14.56
CA HIS A 368 -25.19 12.73 14.74
C HIS A 368 -25.14 12.23 16.19
N LYS A 369 -25.64 13.09 17.09
CA LYS A 369 -26.41 12.63 18.25
C LYS A 369 -27.83 13.11 18.02
N ARG A 370 -28.72 12.19 17.70
CA ARG A 370 -30.08 12.08 18.20
C ARG A 370 -30.50 10.64 18.02
#